data_AF-A0AB38BB57-F1
#
_entry.id   AF-A0AB38BB57-F1
#
_cell.length_a   1.000
_cell.length_b   1.000
_cell.length_c   1.000
_cell.angle_alpha   90.00
_cell.angle_beta   90.00
_cell.angle_gamma   90.00
#
_symmetry.space_group_name_H-M   'P 1'
#
loop_
_entity.id
_entity.type
_entity.pdbx_description
1 polymer ?
#
loop_
_entity_poly.entity_id
_entity_poly.type
_entity_poly.pdbx_seq_one_letter_code
_entity_poly.pdbx_strand_id
1 'polypeptide(L)'
;MAANPTVPPRLIGPRMAVWGYFPFDGRVVDADGTRADWDWAMRQWDRVAQAGAVVRLVVADHPYSRIDPGTAAGEARRSDARAKFAACRDAEQLVFGRVYVAGGRLGLGAVGTLLDDPLRPGHKVPAVADQINAWRSLYGDQIAGIYLDSGPVDCTDPVRPGSVPGIPANYAEYRPLVRQLGYKLFIQVAQFPDNQPPGPWLPALVADFLEVWEAGVLPYRSRFQARDACRPNANPGVPAWWDPGAALRWSRVHVVDDCRDADAMRSVAELAVHERGAGTVWITTSRQDPNLGAVFDVLPPYWDDEVAFFRAFLLKDTKDAKDVKDGKEAKEQKEVKEHKEDKEDKEEKEAKEHKEQKEEKEDQEARAKEAKEHKEEKEEKEDQEAAEAKEHKDHKDDPDNFKADKDNPDDFKINQDTKTETERKDAKDHTFEKEGEMSLKGLEVTGLTDRPMDETQAPEGAPLPLGRTFIRPVERPEVGATIVAEPVAPTNPTDPEGSRP
;
A
#
# COMPACT_ATOMS: atom_id res chain seq x y z
N MET A 1 -31.22 10.05 -16.11
CA MET A 1 -30.18 9.91 -17.15
C MET A 1 -29.09 9.04 -16.56
N ALA A 2 -28.70 7.94 -17.20
CA ALA A 2 -27.48 7.25 -16.80
C ALA A 2 -26.29 8.14 -17.18
N ALA A 3 -25.42 8.47 -16.23
CA ALA A 3 -24.19 9.17 -16.56
C ALA A 3 -23.40 8.29 -17.56
N ASN A 4 -22.89 8.89 -18.64
CA ASN A 4 -21.93 8.19 -19.48
C ASN A 4 -20.80 7.68 -18.57
N PRO A 5 -20.42 6.38 -18.66
CA PRO A 5 -19.33 5.88 -17.85
C PRO A 5 -18.09 6.70 -18.20
N THR A 6 -17.67 7.55 -17.27
CA THR A 6 -16.43 8.31 -17.39
C THR A 6 -15.32 7.29 -17.58
N VAL A 7 -14.76 7.23 -18.79
CA VAL A 7 -13.58 6.42 -19.06
C VAL A 7 -12.56 6.88 -18.01
N PRO A 8 -12.16 5.99 -17.07
CA PRO A 8 -11.27 6.42 -16.00
C PRO A 8 -10.02 7.01 -16.65
N PRO A 9 -9.48 8.12 -16.11
CA PRO A 9 -8.30 8.75 -16.67
C PRO A 9 -7.25 7.66 -16.87
N ARG A 10 -6.67 7.60 -18.08
CA ARG A 10 -5.64 6.61 -18.39
C ARG A 10 -4.45 6.90 -17.48
N LEU A 11 -4.38 6.20 -16.36
CA LEU A 11 -3.23 6.22 -15.47
C LEU A 11 -2.08 5.56 -16.25
N ILE A 12 -1.17 6.40 -16.74
CA ILE A 12 -0.02 5.98 -17.55
C ILE A 12 1.10 5.55 -16.62
N GLY A 13 1.74 4.42 -16.93
CA GLY A 13 2.90 3.89 -16.24
C GLY A 13 2.60 2.99 -15.04
N PRO A 14 3.62 2.26 -14.55
CA PRO A 14 3.53 1.45 -13.35
C PRO A 14 3.41 2.32 -12.09
N ARG A 15 2.90 1.74 -11.00
CA ARG A 15 2.68 2.40 -9.70
C ARG A 15 2.92 1.48 -8.51
N MET A 16 3.00 2.07 -7.33
CA MET A 16 3.01 1.34 -6.07
C MET A 16 1.57 0.97 -5.63
N ALA A 17 1.45 -0.18 -4.96
CA ALA A 17 0.37 -0.50 -4.05
C ALA A 17 0.94 -0.58 -2.63
N VAL A 18 0.13 -0.40 -1.60
CA VAL A 18 0.56 -0.43 -0.20
C VAL A 18 -0.47 -1.15 0.65
N TRP A 19 -0.03 -2.03 1.54
CA TRP A 19 -0.89 -2.61 2.57
C TRP A 19 -0.66 -1.82 3.85
N GLY A 20 -1.55 -0.88 4.16
CA GLY A 20 -1.51 -0.05 5.37
C GLY A 20 -2.15 -0.80 6.54
N TYR A 21 -1.54 -1.90 6.98
CA TYR A 21 -2.06 -2.67 8.11
C TYR A 21 -1.71 -2.01 9.45
N PHE A 22 -0.59 -1.27 9.49
CA PHE A 22 -0.13 -0.33 10.53
C PHE A 22 -0.82 -0.53 11.89
N PRO A 23 -0.42 -1.55 12.66
CA PRO A 23 -1.04 -1.89 13.92
C PRO A 23 -0.85 -0.77 14.94
N PHE A 24 -1.71 -0.79 15.96
CA PHE A 24 -1.68 0.15 17.09
C PHE A 24 -1.87 -0.62 18.41
N ASP A 25 -1.22 -1.80 18.51
CA ASP A 25 -1.30 -2.75 19.63
C ASP A 25 -0.21 -2.56 20.69
N GLY A 26 0.67 -1.56 20.51
CA GLY A 26 1.74 -1.18 21.44
C GLY A 26 2.99 -2.04 21.37
N ARG A 27 3.09 -3.01 20.44
CA ARG A 27 4.30 -3.83 20.25
C ARG A 27 5.47 -3.00 19.71
N VAL A 28 6.70 -3.49 19.86
CA VAL A 28 7.89 -2.85 19.29
C VAL A 28 7.98 -3.18 17.79
N VAL A 29 8.25 -2.17 16.96
CA VAL A 29 8.29 -2.26 15.49
C VAL A 29 9.63 -1.90 14.87
N ASP A 30 10.50 -1.20 15.61
CA ASP A 30 11.84 -0.84 15.17
C ASP A 30 12.90 -1.19 16.24
N ALA A 31 14.15 -1.33 15.81
CA ALA A 31 15.27 -1.73 16.67
C ALA A 31 15.65 -0.68 17.74
N ASP A 32 15.15 0.55 17.61
CA ASP A 32 15.32 1.64 18.60
C ASP A 32 14.31 1.57 19.76
N GLY A 33 13.36 0.63 19.71
CA GLY A 33 12.29 0.48 20.71
C GLY A 33 11.00 1.24 20.38
N THR A 34 10.89 1.87 19.21
CA THR A 34 9.64 2.49 18.72
C THR A 34 8.49 1.50 18.79
N ARG A 35 7.34 1.99 19.28
CA ARG A 35 6.12 1.19 19.44
C ARG A 35 5.09 1.53 18.38
N ALA A 36 4.37 0.50 17.95
CA ALA A 36 3.13 0.60 17.19
C ALA A 36 2.01 1.13 18.07
N ASP A 37 2.02 2.42 18.37
CA ASP A 37 0.88 3.13 18.94
C ASP A 37 0.04 3.81 17.85
N TRP A 38 -1.03 4.50 18.25
CA TRP A 38 -1.94 5.17 17.31
C TRP A 38 -1.24 6.27 16.52
N ASP A 39 -0.43 7.09 17.19
CA ASP A 39 0.25 8.23 16.58
C ASP A 39 1.31 7.74 15.58
N TRP A 40 2.01 6.65 15.89
CA TRP A 40 2.91 5.96 14.97
C TRP A 40 2.16 5.47 13.72
N ALA A 41 1.02 4.79 13.89
CA ALA A 41 0.24 4.31 12.75
C ALA A 41 -0.24 5.48 11.87
N MET A 42 -0.67 6.60 12.49
CA MET A 42 -1.05 7.81 11.76
C MET A 42 0.13 8.45 11.00
N ARG A 43 1.36 8.42 11.55
CA ARG A 43 2.57 8.87 10.82
C ARG A 43 2.89 7.99 9.61
N GLN A 44 2.66 6.68 9.67
CA GLN A 44 2.84 5.81 8.49
C GLN A 44 1.82 6.15 7.40
N TRP A 45 0.56 6.39 7.76
CA TRP A 45 -0.46 6.89 6.81
C TRP A 45 -0.08 8.24 6.19
N ASP A 46 0.51 9.17 6.94
CA ASP A 46 1.01 10.44 6.39
C ASP A 46 2.10 10.22 5.33
N ARG A 47 3.04 9.29 5.56
CA ARG A 47 4.06 8.93 4.55
C ARG A 47 3.45 8.31 3.29
N VAL A 48 2.40 7.49 3.43
CA VAL A 48 1.66 6.93 2.29
C VAL A 48 1.00 8.04 1.47
N ALA A 49 0.28 8.96 2.10
CA ALA A 49 -0.35 10.10 1.41
C ALA A 49 0.70 11.01 0.73
N GLN A 50 1.82 11.31 1.41
CA GLN A 50 2.92 12.13 0.87
C GLN A 50 3.60 11.54 -0.37
N ALA A 51 3.53 10.22 -0.59
CA ALA A 51 4.01 9.63 -1.84
C ALA A 51 3.22 10.12 -3.07
N GLY A 52 2.01 10.66 -2.89
CA GLY A 52 1.19 11.20 -3.97
C GLY A 52 0.71 10.10 -4.94
N ALA A 53 0.46 10.48 -6.18
CA ALA A 53 0.06 9.59 -7.27
C ALA A 53 1.09 8.52 -7.68
N VAL A 54 2.25 8.42 -6.99
CA VAL A 54 3.20 7.30 -7.11
C VAL A 54 2.58 6.02 -6.53
N VAL A 55 1.90 6.15 -5.40
CA VAL A 55 1.04 5.12 -4.83
C VAL A 55 -0.33 5.23 -5.49
N ARG A 56 -0.88 4.10 -5.92
CA ARG A 56 -2.18 4.03 -6.58
C ARG A 56 -3.23 3.32 -5.75
N LEU A 57 -2.83 2.26 -5.05
CA LEU A 57 -3.72 1.42 -4.27
C LEU A 57 -3.23 1.40 -2.83
N VAL A 58 -4.12 1.60 -1.87
CA VAL A 58 -3.81 1.46 -0.44
C VAL A 58 -4.86 0.54 0.19
N VAL A 59 -4.44 -0.55 0.83
CA VAL A 59 -5.33 -1.49 1.50
C VAL A 59 -5.30 -1.23 3.01
N ALA A 60 -6.43 -0.81 3.57
CA ALA A 60 -6.61 -0.63 5.01
C ALA A 60 -7.13 -1.92 5.66
N ASP A 61 -6.53 -2.35 6.77
CA ASP A 61 -6.85 -3.61 7.42
C ASP A 61 -8.07 -3.56 8.39
N HIS A 62 -8.51 -4.74 8.82
CA HIS A 62 -9.60 -4.97 9.76
C HIS A 62 -9.56 -4.22 11.10
N PRO A 63 -8.40 -3.87 11.72
CA PRO A 63 -8.39 -3.01 12.90
C PRO A 63 -9.13 -1.70 12.66
N TYR A 64 -8.98 -1.09 11.49
CA TYR A 64 -9.70 0.13 11.11
C TYR A 64 -11.20 -0.12 10.92
N SER A 65 -11.61 -1.30 10.45
CA SER A 65 -13.03 -1.69 10.37
C SER A 65 -13.65 -2.07 11.73
N ARG A 66 -12.89 -1.98 12.84
CA ARG A 66 -13.29 -2.44 14.18
C ARG A 66 -12.94 -1.45 15.31
N ILE A 67 -12.58 -0.22 14.99
CA ILE A 67 -12.32 0.84 15.98
C ILE A 67 -13.54 0.99 16.92
N ASP A 68 -13.28 0.89 18.23
CA ASP A 68 -14.26 0.73 19.33
C ASP A 68 -15.48 1.68 19.24
N PRO A 69 -16.60 1.24 18.66
CA PRO A 69 -17.71 2.13 18.35
C PRO A 69 -18.42 2.61 19.63
N GLY A 70 -18.76 3.90 19.68
CA GLY A 70 -19.48 4.48 20.82
C GLY A 70 -18.62 4.84 22.03
N THR A 71 -17.28 4.76 21.92
CA THR A 71 -16.35 5.32 22.92
C THR A 71 -15.73 6.61 22.39
N ALA A 72 -15.48 7.61 23.24
CA ALA A 72 -14.88 8.88 22.80
C ALA A 72 -13.49 8.68 22.15
N ALA A 73 -12.68 7.75 22.67
CA ALA A 73 -11.40 7.38 22.08
C ALA A 73 -11.56 6.69 20.71
N GLY A 74 -12.57 5.82 20.57
CA GLY A 74 -12.93 5.24 19.28
C GLY A 74 -13.37 6.29 18.27
N GLU A 75 -14.23 7.23 18.66
CA GLU A 75 -14.65 8.32 17.77
C GLU A 75 -13.47 9.19 17.30
N ALA A 76 -12.54 9.54 18.19
CA ALA A 76 -11.32 10.26 17.83
C ALA A 76 -10.49 9.47 16.80
N ARG A 77 -10.20 8.19 17.06
CA ARG A 77 -9.48 7.31 16.12
C ARG A 77 -10.20 7.15 14.78
N ARG A 78 -11.53 7.12 14.76
CA ARG A 78 -12.31 7.10 13.51
C ARG A 78 -12.19 8.42 12.73
N SER A 79 -12.16 9.55 13.43
CA SER A 79 -11.95 10.87 12.83
C SER A 79 -10.56 10.97 12.19
N ASP A 80 -9.52 10.56 12.91
CA ASP A 80 -8.14 10.55 12.41
C ASP A 80 -7.99 9.65 11.18
N ALA A 81 -8.49 8.40 11.25
CA ALA A 81 -8.44 7.47 10.12
C ALA A 81 -9.19 8.00 8.89
N ARG A 82 -10.34 8.66 9.08
CA ARG A 82 -11.07 9.35 7.99
C ARG A 82 -10.22 10.47 7.38
N ALA A 83 -9.54 11.28 8.19
CA ALA A 83 -8.66 12.33 7.69
C ALA A 83 -7.47 11.77 6.90
N LYS A 84 -6.88 10.65 7.34
CA LYS A 84 -5.81 9.96 6.60
C LYS A 84 -6.29 9.38 5.27
N PHE A 85 -7.48 8.77 5.24
CA PHE A 85 -8.05 8.24 4.00
C PHE A 85 -8.44 9.35 3.02
N ALA A 86 -8.94 10.50 3.53
CA ALA A 86 -9.16 11.69 2.73
C ALA A 86 -7.85 12.22 2.12
N ALA A 87 -6.78 12.36 2.91
CA ALA A 87 -5.48 12.78 2.41
C ALA A 87 -4.91 11.84 1.32
N CYS A 88 -5.11 10.53 1.45
CA CYS A 88 -4.78 9.57 0.39
C CYS A 88 -5.62 9.82 -0.88
N ARG A 89 -6.93 10.08 -0.76
CA ARG A 89 -7.80 10.39 -1.91
C ARG A 89 -7.42 11.70 -2.60
N ASP A 90 -7.09 12.73 -1.84
CA ASP A 90 -6.63 14.03 -2.36
C ASP A 90 -5.28 13.91 -3.09
N ALA A 91 -4.46 12.93 -2.68
CA ALA A 91 -3.25 12.47 -3.37
C ALA A 91 -3.51 11.55 -4.59
N GLU A 92 -4.75 11.45 -5.07
CA GLU A 92 -5.24 10.57 -6.16
C GLU A 92 -5.13 9.05 -5.87
N GLN A 93 -4.95 8.65 -4.61
CA GLN A 93 -4.78 7.26 -4.22
C GLN A 93 -6.13 6.58 -3.96
N LEU A 94 -6.26 5.32 -4.37
CA LEU A 94 -7.47 4.52 -4.18
C LEU A 94 -7.35 3.71 -2.88
N VAL A 95 -8.03 4.14 -1.81
CA VAL A 95 -8.09 3.39 -0.54
C VAL A 95 -9.13 2.26 -0.64
N PHE A 96 -8.75 1.05 -0.23
CA PHE A 96 -9.59 -0.14 -0.22
C PHE A 96 -9.75 -0.67 1.20
N GLY A 97 -10.98 -0.98 1.60
CA GLY A 97 -11.24 -1.72 2.84
C GLY A 97 -11.02 -3.22 2.66
N ARG A 98 -10.17 -3.86 3.48
CA ARG A 98 -9.94 -5.31 3.44
C ARG A 98 -11.16 -6.09 3.95
N VAL A 99 -11.54 -7.13 3.23
CA VAL A 99 -12.60 -8.08 3.60
C VAL A 99 -12.07 -9.50 3.43
N TYR A 100 -12.02 -10.26 4.52
CA TYR A 100 -11.59 -11.66 4.53
C TYR A 100 -12.68 -12.57 3.97
N VAL A 101 -12.39 -13.29 2.88
CA VAL A 101 -13.33 -14.21 2.21
C VAL A 101 -12.93 -15.69 2.31
N ALA A 102 -11.80 -16.01 2.96
CA ALA A 102 -11.34 -17.37 3.26
C ALA A 102 -11.30 -18.31 2.04
N GLY A 103 -10.70 -17.87 0.94
CA GLY A 103 -10.68 -18.62 -0.33
C GLY A 103 -11.96 -18.48 -1.17
N GLY A 104 -12.84 -17.55 -0.82
CA GLY A 104 -14.22 -17.51 -1.34
C GLY A 104 -15.09 -18.62 -0.77
N ARG A 105 -14.70 -19.25 0.35
CA ARG A 105 -15.47 -20.32 1.02
C ARG A 105 -16.50 -19.77 2.02
N LEU A 106 -16.39 -18.50 2.44
CA LEU A 106 -17.41 -17.84 3.25
C LEU A 106 -18.61 -17.42 2.38
N GLY A 107 -19.82 -17.81 2.74
CA GLY A 107 -21.03 -17.28 2.08
C GLY A 107 -21.18 -15.77 2.32
N LEU A 108 -21.95 -15.09 1.46
CA LEU A 108 -22.24 -13.66 1.64
C LEU A 108 -22.87 -13.37 3.02
N GLY A 109 -23.81 -14.22 3.43
CA GLY A 109 -24.48 -14.22 4.73
C GLY A 109 -25.45 -13.06 4.95
N ALA A 110 -26.27 -13.17 6.00
CA ALA A 110 -27.12 -12.08 6.45
C ALA A 110 -26.33 -11.14 7.39
N VAL A 111 -26.70 -9.86 7.42
CA VAL A 111 -26.10 -8.88 8.33
C VAL A 111 -26.33 -9.28 9.80
N GLY A 112 -25.30 -9.21 10.62
CA GLY A 112 -25.23 -9.68 12.00
C GLY A 112 -24.83 -11.15 12.16
N THR A 113 -24.44 -11.86 11.09
CA THR A 113 -24.19 -13.31 11.14
C THR A 113 -22.71 -13.63 11.35
N LEU A 114 -22.42 -14.51 12.31
CA LEU A 114 -21.11 -15.13 12.47
C LEU A 114 -21.08 -16.51 11.78
N LEU A 115 -20.15 -16.69 10.85
CA LEU A 115 -19.90 -17.92 10.11
C LEU A 115 -18.71 -18.68 10.73
N ASP A 116 -18.66 -20.00 10.57
CA ASP A 116 -17.45 -20.77 10.86
C ASP A 116 -16.36 -20.44 9.84
N ASP A 117 -15.13 -20.20 10.31
CA ASP A 117 -13.99 -19.93 9.46
C ASP A 117 -13.48 -21.24 8.83
N PRO A 118 -13.62 -21.44 7.51
CA PRO A 118 -13.27 -22.70 6.85
C PRO A 118 -11.76 -22.93 6.76
N LEU A 119 -10.93 -21.93 7.10
CA LEU A 119 -9.47 -22.06 7.19
C LEU A 119 -8.99 -22.16 8.65
N ARG A 120 -9.85 -21.90 9.64
CA ARG A 120 -9.53 -21.96 11.08
C ARG A 120 -10.67 -22.60 11.87
N PRO A 121 -10.77 -23.95 11.89
CA PRO A 121 -11.84 -24.67 12.57
C PRO A 121 -12.01 -24.23 14.04
N GLY A 122 -13.27 -24.01 14.45
CA GLY A 122 -13.62 -23.51 15.78
C GLY A 122 -13.56 -21.98 15.94
N HIS A 123 -13.00 -21.24 14.98
CA HIS A 123 -13.10 -19.78 14.95
C HIS A 123 -14.34 -19.34 14.20
N LYS A 124 -14.99 -18.29 14.71
CA LYS A 124 -16.10 -17.60 14.05
C LYS A 124 -15.62 -16.28 13.45
N VAL A 125 -16.10 -15.94 12.26
CA VAL A 125 -15.83 -14.67 11.57
C VAL A 125 -17.14 -14.02 11.10
N PRO A 126 -17.23 -12.67 11.04
CA PRO A 126 -18.40 -12.01 10.46
C PRO A 126 -18.61 -12.40 9.00
N ALA A 127 -19.87 -12.51 8.59
CA ALA A 127 -20.26 -12.73 7.20
C ALA A 127 -19.68 -11.67 6.26
N VAL A 128 -19.47 -12.02 4.99
CA VAL A 128 -18.82 -11.12 4.02
C VAL A 128 -19.64 -9.82 3.84
N ALA A 129 -20.98 -9.91 3.88
CA ALA A 129 -21.85 -8.74 3.88
C ALA A 129 -21.65 -7.82 5.10
N ASP A 130 -21.41 -8.36 6.29
CA ASP A 130 -21.12 -7.56 7.49
C ASP A 130 -19.81 -6.80 7.36
N GLN A 131 -18.76 -7.48 6.89
CA GLN A 131 -17.45 -6.86 6.72
C GLN A 131 -17.51 -5.70 5.71
N ILE A 132 -18.21 -5.89 4.58
CA ILE A 132 -18.43 -4.84 3.57
C ILE A 132 -19.26 -3.68 4.14
N ASN A 133 -20.34 -3.97 4.87
CA ASN A 133 -21.20 -2.93 5.45
C ASN A 133 -20.53 -2.17 6.60
N ALA A 134 -19.62 -2.80 7.36
CA ALA A 134 -18.80 -2.13 8.36
C ALA A 134 -17.92 -1.04 7.71
N TRP A 135 -17.20 -1.37 6.64
CA TRP A 135 -16.44 -0.39 5.86
C TRP A 135 -17.31 0.76 5.33
N ARG A 136 -18.48 0.45 4.77
CA ARG A 136 -19.44 1.46 4.30
C ARG A 136 -19.92 2.38 5.42
N SER A 137 -20.27 1.83 6.57
CA SER A 137 -20.79 2.59 7.71
C SER A 137 -19.69 3.48 8.34
N LEU A 138 -18.49 2.93 8.49
CA LEU A 138 -17.38 3.58 9.18
C LEU A 138 -16.66 4.62 8.33
N TYR A 139 -16.56 4.42 7.01
CA TYR A 139 -15.74 5.25 6.12
C TYR A 139 -16.46 5.73 4.86
N GLY A 140 -17.51 5.03 4.40
CA GLY A 140 -18.43 5.57 3.38
C GLY A 140 -17.74 5.97 2.07
N ASP A 141 -17.68 7.28 1.80
CA ASP A 141 -17.06 7.86 0.62
C ASP A 141 -15.52 7.95 0.69
N GLN A 142 -14.95 7.79 1.88
CA GLN A 142 -13.49 7.86 2.11
C GLN A 142 -12.70 6.66 1.59
N ILE A 143 -13.39 5.60 1.16
CA ILE A 143 -12.78 4.46 0.47
C ILE A 143 -13.27 4.38 -0.97
N ALA A 144 -12.37 4.06 -1.89
CA ALA A 144 -12.67 3.84 -3.30
C ALA A 144 -13.20 2.44 -3.58
N GLY A 145 -12.91 1.45 -2.73
CA GLY A 145 -13.28 0.06 -2.99
C GLY A 145 -13.19 -0.91 -1.82
N ILE A 146 -13.47 -2.17 -2.13
CA ILE A 146 -13.28 -3.33 -1.27
C ILE A 146 -12.19 -4.23 -1.85
N TYR A 147 -11.23 -4.63 -1.03
CA TYR A 147 -10.21 -5.63 -1.34
C TYR A 147 -10.63 -6.97 -0.70
N LEU A 148 -10.91 -7.98 -1.52
CA LEU A 148 -11.29 -9.32 -1.09
C LEU A 148 -10.01 -10.14 -0.87
N ASP A 149 -9.72 -10.42 0.39
CA ASP A 149 -8.46 -11.00 0.87
C ASP A 149 -8.58 -12.49 1.22
N SER A 150 -7.44 -13.20 1.17
CA SER A 150 -7.37 -14.65 1.16
C SER A 150 -8.08 -15.19 -0.07
N GLY A 151 -7.43 -15.00 -1.21
CA GLY A 151 -7.89 -15.38 -2.54
C GLY A 151 -8.18 -16.87 -2.71
N PRO A 152 -8.82 -17.30 -3.83
CA PRO A 152 -9.16 -18.70 -4.07
C PRO A 152 -7.92 -19.60 -4.01
N VAL A 153 -7.88 -20.46 -2.99
CA VAL A 153 -6.78 -21.44 -2.75
C VAL A 153 -7.01 -22.78 -3.43
N ASP A 154 -8.27 -23.10 -3.74
CA ASP A 154 -8.68 -24.33 -4.41
C ASP A 154 -9.06 -24.04 -5.85
N CYS A 155 -9.00 -25.08 -6.67
CA CYS A 155 -9.39 -24.93 -8.05
C CYS A 155 -10.86 -25.20 -8.30
N THR A 156 -11.46 -24.19 -8.89
CA THR A 156 -12.89 -24.01 -9.08
C THR A 156 -13.42 -24.74 -10.31
N ASP A 157 -12.61 -25.57 -10.96
CA ASP A 157 -12.97 -26.36 -12.13
C ASP A 157 -13.91 -27.50 -11.69
N PRO A 158 -15.22 -27.41 -11.96
CA PRO A 158 -16.22 -28.30 -11.35
C PRO A 158 -16.15 -29.74 -11.86
N VAL A 159 -15.36 -30.01 -12.91
CA VAL A 159 -15.08 -31.38 -13.39
C VAL A 159 -13.80 -31.99 -12.80
N ARG A 160 -13.07 -31.28 -11.94
CA ARG A 160 -11.93 -31.84 -11.19
C ARG A 160 -12.36 -32.37 -9.81
N PRO A 161 -11.99 -33.61 -9.44
CA PRO A 161 -12.11 -34.09 -8.07
C PRO A 161 -11.39 -33.16 -7.09
N GLY A 162 -12.02 -32.85 -5.96
CA GLY A 162 -11.50 -31.92 -4.95
C GLY A 162 -11.77 -30.44 -5.21
N SER A 163 -12.42 -30.08 -6.32
CA SER A 163 -12.93 -28.71 -6.51
C SER A 163 -14.00 -28.35 -5.47
N VAL A 164 -14.13 -27.05 -5.16
CA VAL A 164 -15.22 -26.50 -4.35
C VAL A 164 -16.08 -25.61 -5.27
N PRO A 165 -17.17 -26.14 -5.88
CA PRO A 165 -17.95 -25.41 -6.88
C PRO A 165 -18.60 -24.13 -6.37
N GLY A 166 -18.72 -23.95 -5.05
CA GLY A 166 -19.26 -22.75 -4.43
C GLY A 166 -18.37 -21.51 -4.54
N ILE A 167 -17.06 -21.64 -4.80
CA ILE A 167 -16.14 -20.48 -4.78
C ILE A 167 -16.50 -19.44 -5.87
N PRO A 168 -16.65 -19.79 -7.17
CA PRO A 168 -17.08 -18.82 -8.18
C PRO A 168 -18.47 -18.23 -7.91
N ALA A 169 -19.38 -19.04 -7.34
CA ALA A 169 -20.73 -18.58 -7.00
C ALA A 169 -20.69 -17.50 -5.91
N ASN A 170 -19.93 -17.73 -4.83
CA ASN A 170 -19.75 -16.77 -3.74
C ASN A 170 -19.12 -15.47 -4.26
N TYR A 171 -18.07 -15.52 -5.09
CA TYR A 171 -17.50 -14.31 -5.71
C TYR A 171 -18.50 -13.59 -6.64
N ALA A 172 -19.34 -14.33 -7.36
CA ALA A 172 -20.42 -13.77 -8.18
C ALA A 172 -21.54 -13.13 -7.34
N GLU A 173 -21.70 -13.50 -6.07
CA GLU A 173 -22.61 -12.84 -5.10
C GLU A 173 -21.98 -11.62 -4.43
N TYR A 174 -20.69 -11.66 -4.07
CA TYR A 174 -20.00 -10.51 -3.46
C TYR A 174 -19.98 -9.30 -4.41
N ARG A 175 -19.71 -9.54 -5.70
CA ARG A 175 -19.55 -8.50 -6.72
C ARG A 175 -20.78 -7.57 -6.83
N PRO A 176 -22.03 -8.06 -7.03
CA PRO A 176 -23.22 -7.22 -7.02
C PRO A 176 -23.34 -6.32 -5.80
N LEU A 177 -23.06 -6.84 -4.59
CA LEU A 177 -23.10 -6.01 -3.38
C LEU A 177 -22.06 -4.88 -3.46
N VAL A 178 -20.78 -5.20 -3.67
CA VAL A 178 -19.70 -4.19 -3.78
C VAL A 178 -20.04 -3.13 -4.84
N ARG A 179 -20.54 -3.55 -6.02
CA ARG A 179 -20.93 -2.63 -7.10
C ARG A 179 -22.17 -1.79 -6.78
N GLN A 180 -23.17 -2.35 -6.10
CA GLN A 180 -24.37 -1.61 -5.66
C GLN A 180 -24.03 -0.51 -4.65
N LEU A 181 -22.96 -0.69 -3.88
CA LEU A 181 -22.43 0.34 -2.97
C LEU A 181 -21.62 1.44 -3.67
N GLY A 182 -21.40 1.35 -4.99
CA GLY A 182 -20.58 2.27 -5.77
C GLY A 182 -19.08 1.98 -5.71
N TYR A 183 -18.68 0.87 -5.09
CA TYR A 183 -17.28 0.56 -4.82
C TYR A 183 -16.55 -0.13 -5.98
N LYS A 184 -15.24 0.11 -6.03
CA LYS A 184 -14.30 -0.69 -6.81
C LYS A 184 -14.10 -2.07 -6.19
N LEU A 185 -13.85 -3.05 -7.05
CA LEU A 185 -13.61 -4.43 -6.65
C LEU A 185 -12.16 -4.79 -6.93
N PHE A 186 -11.40 -5.00 -5.85
CA PHE A 186 -10.04 -5.54 -5.89
C PHE A 186 -10.08 -6.95 -5.29
N ILE A 187 -9.49 -7.94 -5.95
CA ILE A 187 -9.54 -9.34 -5.52
C ILE A 187 -8.14 -9.90 -5.41
N GLN A 188 -7.85 -10.54 -4.27
CA GLN A 188 -6.69 -11.40 -4.16
C GLN A 188 -6.89 -12.68 -4.96
N VAL A 189 -5.99 -12.97 -5.88
CA VAL A 189 -5.98 -14.17 -6.74
C VAL A 189 -4.56 -14.67 -6.92
N ALA A 190 -3.76 -14.53 -5.86
CA ALA A 190 -2.34 -14.82 -5.87
C ALA A 190 -2.08 -16.26 -6.34
N GLN A 191 -1.22 -16.43 -7.34
CA GLN A 191 -0.89 -17.72 -7.96
C GLN A 191 -2.07 -18.37 -8.72
N PHE A 192 -3.26 -17.76 -8.77
CA PHE A 192 -4.40 -18.25 -9.53
C PHE A 192 -4.38 -17.72 -10.98
N PRO A 193 -4.25 -18.58 -12.00
CA PRO A 193 -4.31 -18.18 -13.41
C PRO A 193 -5.68 -17.58 -13.80
N ASP A 194 -5.68 -16.32 -14.22
CA ASP A 194 -6.89 -15.56 -14.57
C ASP A 194 -7.49 -15.89 -15.94
N ASN A 195 -6.86 -16.75 -16.73
CA ASN A 195 -7.28 -17.10 -18.09
C ASN A 195 -7.60 -18.60 -18.31
N GLN A 196 -7.89 -19.37 -17.25
CA GLN A 196 -8.09 -20.82 -17.40
C GLN A 196 -9.31 -21.23 -18.25
N PRO A 197 -9.13 -22.13 -19.22
CA PRO A 197 -10.21 -22.94 -19.76
C PRO A 197 -10.46 -24.18 -18.85
N PRO A 198 -11.72 -24.67 -18.76
CA PRO A 198 -12.89 -24.26 -19.53
C PRO A 198 -13.86 -23.37 -18.72
N GLY A 199 -13.53 -22.08 -18.56
CA GLY A 199 -14.46 -21.10 -17.98
C GLY A 199 -13.74 -20.02 -17.18
N PRO A 200 -13.35 -18.89 -17.80
CA PRO A 200 -12.67 -17.79 -17.12
C PRO A 200 -13.65 -16.99 -16.25
N TRP A 201 -14.05 -17.58 -15.12
CA TRP A 201 -14.95 -16.98 -14.14
C TRP A 201 -14.40 -15.68 -13.56
N LEU A 202 -13.07 -15.59 -13.41
CA LEU A 202 -12.41 -14.42 -12.83
C LEU A 202 -12.52 -13.17 -13.74
N PRO A 203 -12.24 -13.23 -15.05
CA PRO A 203 -12.63 -12.20 -16.00
C PRO A 203 -14.13 -11.87 -15.99
N ALA A 204 -15.01 -12.86 -15.78
CA ALA A 204 -16.46 -12.62 -15.67
C ALA A 204 -16.85 -11.83 -14.40
N LEU A 205 -16.00 -11.77 -13.37
CA LEU A 205 -16.22 -10.87 -12.22
C LEU A 205 -15.99 -9.40 -12.58
N VAL A 206 -15.23 -9.08 -13.62
CA VAL A 206 -14.91 -7.70 -14.01
C VAL A 206 -14.41 -6.88 -12.79
N ALA A 207 -13.40 -7.41 -12.12
CA ALA A 207 -12.68 -6.70 -11.06
C ALA A 207 -11.97 -5.47 -11.63
N ASP A 208 -11.86 -4.38 -10.85
CA ASP A 208 -11.00 -3.25 -11.20
C ASP A 208 -9.52 -3.67 -11.09
N PHE A 209 -9.21 -4.51 -10.09
CA PHE A 209 -7.86 -4.94 -9.77
C PHE A 209 -7.82 -6.43 -9.40
N LEU A 210 -6.72 -7.09 -9.78
CA LEU A 210 -6.41 -8.49 -9.48
C LEU A 210 -4.98 -8.58 -8.94
N GLU A 211 -4.83 -9.06 -7.71
CA GLU A 211 -3.52 -9.42 -7.18
C GLU A 211 -3.18 -10.83 -7.61
N VAL A 212 -2.38 -10.96 -8.66
CA VAL A 212 -2.07 -12.25 -9.30
C VAL A 212 -0.81 -12.91 -8.73
N TRP A 213 -0.09 -12.20 -7.85
CA TRP A 213 1.10 -12.70 -7.18
C TRP A 213 1.20 -12.18 -5.74
N GLU A 214 1.41 -13.12 -4.80
CA GLU A 214 1.82 -12.88 -3.42
C GLU A 214 2.84 -13.97 -3.03
N ALA A 215 4.12 -13.61 -2.95
CA ALA A 215 5.23 -14.45 -2.45
C ALA A 215 6.57 -13.72 -2.61
N GLY A 216 7.59 -14.17 -1.87
CA GLY A 216 8.84 -13.44 -1.73
C GLY A 216 9.76 -13.33 -2.94
N VAL A 217 10.80 -12.50 -2.80
CA VAL A 217 11.80 -12.20 -3.85
C VAL A 217 12.41 -13.46 -4.48
N LEU A 218 12.72 -14.49 -3.69
CA LEU A 218 13.36 -15.71 -4.21
C LEU A 218 12.43 -16.51 -5.16
N PRO A 219 11.21 -16.94 -4.76
CA PRO A 219 10.29 -17.59 -5.68
C PRO A 219 9.83 -16.66 -6.82
N TYR A 220 9.79 -15.35 -6.60
CA TYR A 220 9.57 -14.37 -7.67
C TYR A 220 10.68 -14.49 -8.71
N ARG A 221 11.92 -14.13 -8.39
CA ARG A 221 13.05 -14.10 -9.35
C ARG A 221 13.32 -15.44 -10.00
N SER A 222 13.46 -16.50 -9.21
CA SER A 222 14.19 -17.71 -9.63
C SER A 222 13.43 -18.70 -10.51
N ARG A 223 12.10 -18.64 -10.57
CA ARG A 223 11.32 -19.86 -10.85
C ARG A 223 10.26 -19.82 -11.94
N PHE A 224 9.65 -18.67 -12.25
CA PHE A 224 8.38 -18.61 -13.01
C PHE A 224 7.22 -19.46 -12.43
N GLN A 225 7.45 -20.17 -11.30
CA GLN A 225 6.51 -21.01 -10.56
C GLN A 225 5.53 -20.14 -9.77
N ALA A 226 4.75 -19.32 -10.46
CA ALA A 226 3.38 -19.17 -10.00
C ALA A 226 2.79 -20.58 -10.08
N ARG A 227 2.59 -21.20 -8.92
CA ARG A 227 1.95 -22.51 -8.85
C ARG A 227 0.55 -22.32 -9.41
N ASP A 228 0.30 -22.78 -10.63
CA ASP A 228 -1.07 -22.99 -11.08
C ASP A 228 -1.69 -23.94 -10.05
N ALA A 229 -2.52 -23.39 -9.16
CA ALA A 229 -3.13 -24.13 -8.06
C ALA A 229 -3.92 -25.35 -8.58
N CYS A 230 -4.31 -25.32 -9.86
CA CYS A 230 -5.10 -26.35 -10.53
C CYS A 230 -4.22 -27.35 -11.26
N ARG A 231 -2.96 -26.99 -11.51
CA ARG A 231 -1.95 -27.80 -12.19
C ARG A 231 -0.63 -27.70 -11.43
N PRO A 232 -0.55 -28.14 -10.15
CA PRO A 232 0.67 -28.05 -9.33
C PRO A 232 1.87 -28.77 -9.95
N ASN A 233 1.64 -29.68 -10.90
CA ASN A 233 2.64 -30.45 -11.63
C ASN A 233 2.85 -29.96 -13.08
N ALA A 234 2.30 -28.80 -13.49
CA ALA A 234 2.56 -28.24 -14.81
C ALA A 234 4.00 -27.71 -14.92
N ASN A 235 4.57 -27.80 -16.12
CA ASN A 235 5.95 -27.39 -16.38
C ASN A 235 6.14 -25.87 -16.09
N PRO A 236 7.24 -25.45 -15.44
CA PRO A 236 7.43 -24.10 -14.91
C PRO A 236 7.87 -23.08 -15.97
N GLY A 237 7.37 -23.19 -17.20
CA GLY A 237 7.57 -22.14 -18.20
C GLY A 237 6.85 -20.86 -17.77
N VAL A 238 7.30 -19.69 -18.26
CA VAL A 238 6.63 -18.39 -18.04
C VAL A 238 5.13 -18.58 -18.30
N PRO A 239 4.25 -18.47 -17.28
CA PRO A 239 2.85 -18.77 -17.50
C PRO A 239 2.30 -17.79 -18.52
N ALA A 240 1.55 -18.26 -19.52
CA ALA A 240 1.04 -17.41 -20.60
C ALA A 240 0.12 -16.27 -20.10
N TRP A 241 -0.35 -16.35 -18.86
CA TRP A 241 -1.04 -15.25 -18.21
C TRP A 241 -0.11 -14.14 -17.71
N TRP A 242 1.19 -14.33 -17.45
CA TRP A 242 2.07 -13.30 -16.86
C TRP A 242 2.15 -12.01 -17.69
N ASP A 243 2.23 -12.08 -19.01
CA ASP A 243 2.00 -10.91 -19.87
C ASP A 243 0.64 -11.02 -20.57
N PRO A 244 -0.44 -10.48 -19.98
CA PRO A 244 -1.77 -10.52 -20.56
C PRO A 244 -1.97 -9.47 -21.69
N GLY A 245 -0.88 -8.81 -22.10
CA GLY A 245 -0.90 -7.66 -22.99
C GLY A 245 -1.24 -6.35 -22.27
N ALA A 246 -0.84 -5.23 -22.88
CA ALA A 246 -0.90 -3.89 -22.28
C ALA A 246 -2.29 -3.49 -21.73
N ALA A 247 -3.38 -4.01 -22.33
CA ALA A 247 -4.75 -3.71 -21.94
C ALA A 247 -5.17 -4.29 -20.57
N LEU A 248 -4.41 -5.24 -20.01
CA LEU A 248 -4.70 -5.87 -18.71
C LEU A 248 -3.58 -5.65 -17.66
N ARG A 249 -2.40 -5.15 -18.08
CA ARG A 249 -1.31 -4.84 -17.14
C ARG A 249 -1.75 -3.87 -16.03
N TRP A 250 -2.53 -2.84 -16.37
CA TRP A 250 -2.96 -1.79 -15.42
C TRP A 250 -3.87 -2.29 -14.30
N SER A 251 -4.61 -3.40 -14.45
CA SER A 251 -5.46 -3.94 -13.38
C SER A 251 -4.70 -4.93 -12.50
N ARG A 252 -3.46 -5.28 -12.84
CA ARG A 252 -2.70 -6.27 -12.08
C ARG A 252 -1.83 -5.68 -10.99
N VAL A 253 -1.86 -6.38 -9.86
CA VAL A 253 -1.12 -6.07 -8.64
C VAL A 253 -0.23 -7.26 -8.29
N HIS A 254 1.04 -6.99 -8.00
CA HIS A 254 2.01 -7.99 -7.57
C HIS A 254 2.55 -7.59 -6.19
N VAL A 255 2.40 -8.46 -5.19
CA VAL A 255 2.94 -8.29 -3.83
C VAL A 255 4.16 -9.17 -3.67
N VAL A 256 5.34 -8.58 -3.45
CA VAL A 256 6.61 -9.31 -3.32
C VAL A 256 7.23 -9.04 -1.95
N ASP A 257 7.11 -10.02 -1.05
CA ASP A 257 7.71 -10.01 0.28
C ASP A 257 9.19 -10.46 0.27
N ASP A 258 9.83 -10.61 1.43
CA ASP A 258 11.22 -11.06 1.59
C ASP A 258 12.29 -10.17 0.90
N CYS A 259 11.96 -8.91 0.60
CA CYS A 259 12.90 -7.96 0.02
C CYS A 259 13.69 -7.21 1.11
N ARG A 260 15.03 -7.28 1.03
CA ARG A 260 15.94 -6.90 2.13
C ARG A 260 16.45 -5.45 2.07
N ASP A 261 16.61 -4.92 0.87
CA ASP A 261 17.33 -3.68 0.60
C ASP A 261 16.86 -3.01 -0.70
N ALA A 262 17.26 -1.76 -0.91
CA ALA A 262 16.83 -0.94 -2.04
C ALA A 262 17.28 -1.50 -3.41
N ASP A 263 18.45 -2.12 -3.51
CA ASP A 263 18.94 -2.68 -4.78
C ASP A 263 18.19 -3.97 -5.13
N ALA A 264 17.87 -4.79 -4.13
CA ALA A 264 17.01 -5.94 -4.28
C ALA A 264 15.59 -5.52 -4.70
N MET A 265 15.06 -4.43 -4.13
CA MET A 265 13.77 -3.85 -4.46
C MET A 265 13.75 -3.34 -5.91
N ARG A 266 14.72 -2.51 -6.33
CA ARG A 266 14.80 -1.98 -7.70
C ARG A 266 14.82 -3.11 -8.74
N SER A 267 15.67 -4.12 -8.52
CA SER A 267 15.76 -5.31 -9.39
C SER A 267 14.44 -6.09 -9.49
N VAL A 268 13.64 -6.12 -8.41
CA VAL A 268 12.32 -6.78 -8.37
C VAL A 268 11.26 -5.92 -9.05
N ALA A 269 11.33 -4.59 -8.90
CA ALA A 269 10.42 -3.65 -9.53
C ALA A 269 10.60 -3.62 -11.05
N GLU A 270 11.84 -3.58 -11.55
CA GLU A 270 12.15 -3.70 -12.98
C GLU A 270 11.61 -5.01 -13.57
N LEU A 271 11.90 -6.14 -12.91
CA LEU A 271 11.39 -7.46 -13.26
C LEU A 271 9.85 -7.51 -13.29
N ALA A 272 9.19 -6.88 -12.32
CA ALA A 272 7.73 -6.81 -12.25
C ALA A 272 7.11 -6.02 -13.41
N VAL A 273 7.66 -4.83 -13.69
CA VAL A 273 7.14 -3.89 -14.68
C VAL A 273 7.43 -4.36 -16.11
N HIS A 274 8.67 -4.75 -16.38
CA HIS A 274 9.16 -4.97 -17.75
C HIS A 274 8.89 -6.40 -18.24
N GLU A 275 9.14 -7.41 -17.40
CA GLU A 275 9.05 -8.82 -17.81
C GLU A 275 7.74 -9.50 -17.39
N ARG A 276 7.03 -8.97 -16.39
CA ARG A 276 5.87 -9.64 -15.76
C ARG A 276 4.57 -8.85 -15.82
N GLY A 277 4.57 -7.75 -16.56
CA GLY A 277 3.36 -6.99 -16.88
C GLY A 277 2.60 -6.42 -15.67
N ALA A 278 3.25 -6.25 -14.52
CA ALA A 278 2.61 -5.65 -13.35
C ALA A 278 2.42 -4.15 -13.56
N GLY A 279 1.17 -3.69 -13.61
CA GLY A 279 0.85 -2.25 -13.62
C GLY A 279 0.87 -1.62 -12.23
N THR A 280 0.77 -2.43 -11.18
CA THR A 280 0.92 -2.00 -9.79
C THR A 280 1.74 -3.03 -9.00
N VAL A 281 2.66 -2.58 -8.14
CA VAL A 281 3.56 -3.47 -7.37
C VAL A 281 3.63 -3.00 -5.91
N TRP A 282 3.73 -3.93 -4.96
CA TRP A 282 4.09 -3.66 -3.57
C TRP A 282 5.31 -4.51 -3.23
N ILE A 283 6.44 -3.90 -2.90
CA ILE A 283 7.66 -4.61 -2.52
C ILE A 283 7.96 -4.34 -1.05
N THR A 284 8.16 -5.39 -0.27
CA THR A 284 8.20 -5.26 1.19
C THR A 284 9.09 -6.32 1.84
N THR A 285 9.34 -6.16 3.14
CA THR A 285 10.28 -6.92 3.96
C THR A 285 9.85 -8.37 4.22
N SER A 286 10.57 -9.09 5.08
CA SER A 286 10.41 -10.54 5.25
C SER A 286 9.07 -10.98 5.81
N ARG A 287 8.62 -12.17 5.38
CA ARG A 287 7.23 -12.63 5.54
C ARG A 287 6.75 -12.67 7.00
N GLN A 288 7.67 -12.97 7.93
CA GLN A 288 7.45 -12.98 9.37
C GLN A 288 8.76 -12.64 10.08
N ASP A 289 8.85 -11.46 10.71
CA ASP A 289 9.81 -11.28 11.79
C ASP A 289 9.13 -11.73 13.09
N PRO A 290 9.70 -12.68 13.85
CA PRO A 290 9.06 -13.21 15.06
C PRO A 290 8.91 -12.18 16.18
N ASN A 291 9.56 -11.01 16.07
CA ASN A 291 9.47 -9.89 17.00
C ASN A 291 8.69 -8.71 16.40
N LEU A 292 8.94 -8.36 15.12
CA LEU A 292 8.37 -7.16 14.49
C LEU A 292 6.99 -7.38 13.86
N GLY A 293 6.55 -8.62 13.66
CA GLY A 293 5.18 -8.98 13.24
C GLY A 293 5.03 -9.37 11.76
N ALA A 294 3.88 -9.01 11.17
CA ALA A 294 3.57 -9.35 9.77
C ALA A 294 4.15 -8.32 8.79
N VAL A 295 4.40 -8.77 7.56
CA VAL A 295 4.97 -8.01 6.41
C VAL A 295 4.41 -6.61 6.21
N PHE A 296 3.11 -6.49 6.43
CA PHE A 296 2.30 -5.34 6.03
C PHE A 296 2.16 -4.31 7.14
N ASP A 297 2.76 -4.60 8.30
CA ASP A 297 2.54 -3.83 9.50
C ASP A 297 3.43 -2.58 9.53
N VAL A 298 4.54 -2.51 8.78
CA VAL A 298 5.47 -1.36 8.73
C VAL A 298 5.82 -1.03 7.28
N LEU A 299 6.07 0.25 6.95
CA LEU A 299 6.65 0.62 5.67
C LEU A 299 8.11 0.13 5.59
N PRO A 300 8.57 -0.44 4.46
CA PRO A 300 9.92 -0.98 4.37
C PRO A 300 10.99 0.11 4.58
N PRO A 301 12.21 -0.24 5.05
CA PRO A 301 13.28 0.73 5.30
C PRO A 301 13.77 1.43 4.02
N TYR A 302 13.50 0.85 2.85
CA TYR A 302 13.75 1.41 1.52
C TYR A 302 12.50 2.04 0.87
N TRP A 303 11.47 2.36 1.66
CA TRP A 303 10.23 2.99 1.16
C TRP A 303 10.48 4.21 0.28
N ASP A 304 11.36 5.12 0.71
CA ASP A 304 11.63 6.36 -0.02
C ASP A 304 12.39 6.08 -1.34
N ASP A 305 13.20 5.02 -1.41
CA ASP A 305 13.81 4.53 -2.65
C ASP A 305 12.78 3.95 -3.62
N GLU A 306 11.78 3.21 -3.12
CA GLU A 306 10.70 2.65 -3.95
C GLU A 306 9.80 3.77 -4.51
N VAL A 307 9.45 4.74 -3.65
CA VAL A 307 8.73 5.95 -4.08
C VAL A 307 9.54 6.73 -5.12
N ALA A 308 10.85 6.89 -4.95
CA ALA A 308 11.71 7.55 -5.93
C ALA A 308 11.77 6.79 -7.27
N PHE A 309 11.89 5.46 -7.23
CA PHE A 309 11.90 4.58 -8.40
C PHE A 309 10.62 4.74 -9.23
N PHE A 310 9.44 4.56 -8.63
CA PHE A 310 8.17 4.68 -9.36
C PHE A 310 7.86 6.14 -9.76
N ARG A 311 8.35 7.14 -9.03
CA ARG A 311 8.26 8.56 -9.44
C ARG A 311 9.05 8.86 -10.72
N ALA A 312 10.16 8.15 -10.99
CA ALA A 312 10.90 8.31 -12.24
C ALA A 312 10.09 7.88 -13.47
N PHE A 313 9.27 6.83 -13.37
CA PHE A 313 8.35 6.42 -14.45
C PHE A 313 7.30 7.50 -14.73
N LEU A 314 6.68 8.04 -13.68
CA LEU A 314 5.72 9.16 -13.76
C LEU A 314 6.29 10.39 -14.49
N LEU A 315 7.53 10.77 -14.18
CA LEU A 315 8.21 11.90 -14.81
C LEU A 315 8.59 11.62 -16.26
N LYS A 316 8.89 10.36 -16.61
CA LYS A 316 9.15 9.97 -18.00
C LYS A 316 7.88 10.03 -18.85
N ASP A 317 6.78 9.42 -18.39
CA ASP A 317 5.51 9.40 -19.13
C ASP A 317 4.94 10.81 -19.36
N THR A 318 5.10 11.72 -18.39
CA THR A 318 4.67 13.12 -18.53
C THR A 318 5.53 13.92 -19.49
N LYS A 319 6.85 13.64 -19.56
CA LYS A 319 7.74 14.24 -20.56
C LYS A 319 7.39 13.76 -21.97
N ASP A 320 7.29 12.45 -22.17
CA ASP A 320 7.00 11.85 -23.47
C ASP A 320 5.62 12.33 -23.99
N ALA A 321 4.63 12.51 -23.11
CA ALA A 321 3.33 13.09 -23.46
C ALA A 321 3.41 14.58 -23.87
N LYS A 322 4.31 15.37 -23.28
CA LYS A 322 4.52 16.77 -23.65
C LYS A 322 5.23 16.90 -24.99
N ASP A 323 6.31 16.14 -25.20
CA ASP A 323 7.10 16.16 -26.44
C ASP A 323 6.22 15.76 -27.66
N VAL A 324 5.27 14.83 -27.47
CA VAL A 324 4.27 14.47 -28.51
C VAL A 324 3.27 15.60 -28.80
N LYS A 325 2.85 16.37 -27.78
CA LYS A 325 1.93 17.49 -27.97
C LYS A 325 2.61 18.63 -28.75
N ASP A 326 3.81 19.03 -28.31
CA ASP A 326 4.58 20.12 -28.92
C ASP A 326 4.96 19.77 -30.37
N GLY A 327 5.31 18.49 -30.65
CA GLY A 327 5.57 18.00 -32.01
C GLY A 327 4.35 17.99 -32.94
N LYS A 328 3.14 17.82 -32.41
CA LYS A 328 1.90 17.88 -33.21
C LYS A 328 1.52 19.31 -33.57
N GLU A 329 1.57 20.23 -32.60
CA GLU A 329 1.28 21.66 -32.83
C GLU A 329 2.27 22.29 -33.83
N ALA A 330 3.55 21.92 -33.77
CA ALA A 330 4.57 22.37 -34.73
C ALA A 330 4.28 21.90 -36.18
N LYS A 331 3.70 20.70 -36.36
CA LYS A 331 3.36 20.19 -37.70
C LYS A 331 2.11 20.88 -38.27
N GLU A 332 1.07 21.06 -37.47
CA GLU A 332 -0.16 21.76 -37.89
C GLU A 332 0.12 23.24 -38.23
N GLN A 333 1.01 23.92 -37.51
CA GLN A 333 1.42 25.30 -37.85
C GLN A 333 2.21 25.39 -39.17
N LYS A 334 2.94 24.34 -39.58
CA LYS A 334 3.68 24.34 -40.85
C LYS A 334 2.74 24.15 -42.05
N GLU A 335 1.79 23.21 -41.95
CA GLU A 335 0.79 22.98 -43.00
C GLU A 335 -0.15 24.19 -43.18
N VAL A 336 -0.53 24.89 -42.11
CA VAL A 336 -1.33 26.13 -42.19
C VAL A 336 -0.57 27.30 -42.84
N LYS A 337 0.77 27.29 -42.80
CA LYS A 337 1.58 28.34 -43.44
C LYS A 337 1.77 28.11 -44.94
N GLU A 338 1.90 26.86 -45.38
CA GLU A 338 1.96 26.52 -46.82
C GLU A 338 0.58 26.69 -47.50
N HIS A 339 -0.53 26.46 -46.80
CA HIS A 339 -1.87 26.59 -47.40
C HIS A 339 -2.37 28.04 -47.60
N LYS A 340 -1.55 29.06 -47.30
CA LYS A 340 -1.90 30.49 -47.43
C LYS A 340 -1.26 31.20 -48.62
N GLU A 341 -0.50 30.51 -49.47
CA GLU A 341 0.11 31.09 -50.68
C GLU A 341 -0.64 30.74 -51.99
N ASP A 342 -1.53 29.73 -52.00
CA ASP A 342 -2.29 29.29 -53.18
C ASP A 342 -3.71 29.90 -53.30
N LYS A 343 -3.88 31.22 -53.07
CA LYS A 343 -5.15 31.91 -53.39
C LYS A 343 -5.06 33.41 -53.70
N GLU A 344 -4.11 33.80 -54.53
CA GLU A 344 -4.29 34.99 -55.37
C GLU A 344 -5.00 34.60 -56.69
N ASP A 345 -5.59 35.58 -57.38
CA ASP A 345 -6.45 35.48 -58.58
C ASP A 345 -7.74 34.64 -58.38
N LYS A 346 -8.91 35.26 -58.17
CA LYS A 346 -9.55 36.12 -59.19
C LYS A 346 -10.65 37.02 -58.61
N GLU A 347 -10.75 38.21 -59.18
CA GLU A 347 -11.87 39.18 -59.06
C GLU A 347 -13.23 38.53 -59.43
N GLU A 348 -14.41 39.01 -59.02
CA GLU A 348 -14.90 40.40 -59.03
C GLU A 348 -16.17 40.54 -58.15
N LYS A 349 -16.52 41.79 -57.80
CA LYS A 349 -17.89 42.31 -57.58
C LYS A 349 -18.63 42.23 -56.21
N GLU A 350 -18.68 43.41 -55.58
CA GLU A 350 -19.86 44.15 -55.06
C GLU A 350 -20.92 43.44 -54.17
N ALA A 351 -20.90 43.75 -52.87
CA ALA A 351 -22.02 44.26 -52.04
C ALA A 351 -21.59 44.16 -50.55
N LYS A 352 -21.33 45.27 -49.84
CA LYS A 352 -22.31 46.14 -49.15
C LYS A 352 -22.95 45.47 -47.91
N GLU A 353 -22.85 46.16 -46.78
CA GLU A 353 -23.49 45.86 -45.48
C GLU A 353 -23.04 44.58 -44.75
N HIS A 354 -22.08 44.72 -43.82
CA HIS A 354 -22.47 44.75 -42.40
C HIS A 354 -21.42 45.46 -41.52
N LYS A 355 -21.77 46.69 -41.13
CA LYS A 355 -21.28 47.35 -39.91
C LYS A 355 -21.99 46.68 -38.70
N GLU A 356 -21.52 46.92 -37.48
CA GLU A 356 -22.17 46.50 -36.20
C GLU A 356 -21.95 45.05 -35.72
N GLN A 357 -20.70 44.61 -35.48
CA GLN A 357 -20.37 43.54 -34.51
C GLN A 357 -18.98 43.74 -33.86
N LYS A 358 -18.68 44.94 -33.34
CA LYS A 358 -17.34 45.23 -32.75
C LYS A 358 -17.37 46.12 -31.49
N GLU A 359 -18.38 45.96 -30.64
CA GLU A 359 -18.44 46.60 -29.31
C GLU A 359 -18.74 45.62 -28.16
N GLU A 360 -19.19 44.39 -28.43
CA GLU A 360 -19.68 43.46 -27.39
C GLU A 360 -18.58 42.56 -26.75
N LYS A 361 -17.29 42.86 -26.99
CA LYS A 361 -16.17 42.01 -26.50
C LYS A 361 -15.20 42.67 -25.52
N GLU A 362 -15.29 43.97 -25.26
CA GLU A 362 -14.48 44.64 -24.22
C GLU A 362 -15.14 44.58 -22.83
N ASP A 363 -16.48 44.55 -22.74
CA ASP A 363 -17.20 44.55 -21.45
C ASP A 363 -17.08 43.25 -20.63
N GLN A 364 -16.70 42.11 -21.24
CA GLN A 364 -16.48 40.87 -20.50
C GLN A 364 -15.11 40.81 -19.80
N GLU A 365 -14.11 41.56 -20.26
CA GLU A 365 -12.77 41.50 -19.67
C GLU A 365 -12.61 42.44 -18.46
N ALA A 366 -13.40 43.52 -18.40
CA ALA A 366 -13.49 44.41 -17.23
C ALA A 366 -14.07 43.70 -15.98
N ARG A 367 -15.17 42.95 -16.14
CA ARG A 367 -15.84 42.26 -15.01
C ARG A 367 -15.06 41.09 -14.41
N ALA A 368 -14.01 40.60 -15.07
CA ALA A 368 -13.20 39.50 -14.57
C ALA A 368 -12.11 39.93 -13.57
N LYS A 369 -11.75 41.23 -13.51
CA LYS A 369 -10.69 41.73 -12.62
C LYS A 369 -11.19 42.15 -11.23
N GLU A 370 -12.30 42.88 -11.15
CA GLU A 370 -12.88 43.30 -9.84
C GLU A 370 -13.29 42.12 -8.95
N ALA A 371 -13.65 40.97 -9.55
CA ALA A 371 -14.00 39.76 -8.80
C ALA A 371 -12.80 39.06 -8.14
N LYS A 372 -11.56 39.42 -8.48
CA LYS A 372 -10.35 38.78 -7.93
C LYS A 372 -9.78 39.54 -6.73
N GLU A 373 -9.75 40.87 -6.77
CA GLU A 373 -9.23 41.70 -5.67
C GLU A 373 -10.08 41.53 -4.40
N HIS A 374 -11.40 41.36 -4.52
CA HIS A 374 -12.29 41.15 -3.37
C HIS A 374 -12.13 39.81 -2.63
N LYS A 375 -11.29 38.89 -3.12
CA LYS A 375 -10.99 37.64 -2.40
C LYS A 375 -9.72 37.75 -1.53
N GLU A 376 -8.76 38.59 -1.92
CA GLU A 376 -7.47 38.71 -1.22
C GLU A 376 -7.62 39.52 0.10
N GLU A 377 -8.46 40.57 0.13
CA GLU A 377 -8.77 41.32 1.37
C GLU A 377 -9.44 40.50 2.50
N LYS A 378 -9.96 39.30 2.21
CA LYS A 378 -10.60 38.46 3.24
C LYS A 378 -9.61 37.53 3.95
N GLU A 379 -8.49 37.18 3.33
CA GLU A 379 -7.50 36.27 3.94
C GLU A 379 -6.55 37.03 4.90
N GLU A 380 -6.16 38.28 4.60
CA GLU A 380 -5.31 39.08 5.51
C GLU A 380 -5.92 39.37 6.90
N LYS A 381 -7.23 39.19 7.08
CA LYS A 381 -7.91 39.47 8.36
C LYS A 381 -7.99 38.28 9.31
N GLU A 382 -7.79 37.04 8.85
CA GLU A 382 -7.75 35.87 9.75
C GLU A 382 -6.34 35.62 10.33
N ASP A 383 -5.27 35.96 9.60
CA ASP A 383 -3.89 35.76 10.08
C ASP A 383 -3.50 36.68 11.26
N GLN A 384 -4.18 37.81 11.45
CA GLN A 384 -3.83 38.77 12.51
C GLN A 384 -4.36 38.36 13.91
N GLU A 385 -5.40 37.51 14.01
CA GLU A 385 -5.89 36.99 15.32
C GLU A 385 -5.11 35.76 15.80
N ALA A 386 -4.37 35.06 14.93
CA ALA A 386 -3.59 33.88 15.29
C ALA A 386 -2.28 34.19 16.05
N ALA A 387 -1.80 35.43 16.00
CA ALA A 387 -0.50 35.83 16.55
C ALA A 387 -0.51 36.12 18.08
N GLU A 388 -1.63 36.54 18.66
CA GLU A 388 -1.69 36.97 20.07
C GLU A 388 -1.88 35.80 21.07
N ALA A 389 -2.15 34.58 20.61
CA ALA A 389 -2.51 33.45 21.47
C ALA A 389 -1.32 32.66 22.07
N LYS A 390 -0.06 33.08 21.86
CA LYS A 390 1.13 32.25 22.15
C LYS A 390 2.11 32.80 23.19
N GLU A 391 1.72 33.80 23.98
CA GLU A 391 2.57 34.41 25.02
C GLU A 391 2.04 34.15 26.44
N HIS A 392 2.05 32.89 26.90
CA HIS A 392 2.01 32.57 28.34
C HIS A 392 2.37 31.11 28.66
N LYS A 393 3.67 30.82 28.85
CA LYS A 393 4.14 29.95 29.93
C LYS A 393 5.65 30.05 30.11
N ASP A 394 6.06 30.55 31.27
CA ASP A 394 7.45 30.56 31.72
C ASP A 394 7.52 30.29 33.24
N HIS A 395 8.69 29.85 33.72
CA HIS A 395 9.00 29.32 35.06
C HIS A 395 8.34 27.95 35.41
N LYS A 396 9.00 27.05 36.17
CA LYS A 396 10.06 27.25 37.17
C LYS A 396 10.99 26.02 37.39
N ASP A 397 12.24 26.30 37.77
CA ASP A 397 13.28 25.59 38.58
C ASP A 397 12.86 24.27 39.32
N ASP A 398 13.72 23.28 39.63
CA ASP A 398 15.13 23.31 40.12
C ASP A 398 15.94 22.03 39.76
N PRO A 399 17.28 22.04 39.88
CA PRO A 399 18.15 20.85 39.91
C PRO A 399 18.65 20.50 41.33
N ASP A 400 18.60 19.23 41.76
CA ASP A 400 19.65 18.56 42.56
C ASP A 400 19.26 17.18 43.13
N ASN A 401 20.14 16.20 42.90
CA ASN A 401 20.50 15.01 43.71
C ASN A 401 20.58 13.72 42.88
N PHE A 402 21.80 13.29 42.59
CA PHE A 402 22.13 11.87 42.56
C PHE A 402 23.33 11.63 43.47
N LYS A 403 23.08 11.06 44.64
CA LYS A 403 24.15 10.55 45.51
C LYS A 403 24.63 9.22 44.97
N ALA A 404 25.94 8.99 45.16
CA ALA A 404 26.55 7.70 44.91
C ALA A 404 25.94 6.63 45.83
N ASP A 405 25.88 5.41 45.31
CA ASP A 405 26.11 4.23 46.14
C ASP A 405 27.24 3.40 45.54
N LYS A 406 27.89 2.66 46.42
CA LYS A 406 29.21 2.05 46.27
C LYS A 406 29.10 0.59 46.71
N ASP A 407 30.12 -0.20 46.35
CA ASP A 407 30.28 -1.62 46.70
C ASP A 407 29.32 -2.52 45.86
N ASN A 408 29.73 -3.66 45.31
CA ASN A 408 30.81 -4.55 45.72
C ASN A 408 31.48 -5.24 44.48
N PRO A 409 32.80 -5.49 44.46
CA PRO A 409 33.46 -6.24 43.39
C PRO A 409 33.60 -7.73 43.75
N ASP A 410 33.42 -8.64 42.78
CA ASP A 410 34.07 -9.97 42.82
C ASP A 410 34.15 -10.62 41.44
N ASP A 411 35.26 -11.33 41.23
CA ASP A 411 35.62 -12.29 40.17
C ASP A 411 34.91 -12.26 38.80
N PHE A 412 35.69 -12.00 37.73
CA PHE A 412 35.84 -13.00 36.66
C PHE A 412 37.21 -12.91 35.96
N LYS A 413 37.88 -14.05 35.83
CA LYS A 413 39.25 -14.17 35.28
C LYS A 413 39.27 -14.32 33.76
N ILE A 414 40.16 -13.54 33.15
CA ILE A 414 41.21 -13.97 32.20
C ILE A 414 40.84 -15.15 31.28
N ASN A 415 40.72 -14.86 29.98
CA ASN A 415 41.61 -15.46 28.98
C ASN A 415 41.67 -14.59 27.72
N GLN A 416 42.84 -14.02 27.47
CA GLN A 416 43.14 -13.17 26.31
C GLN A 416 44.42 -13.71 25.66
N ASP A 417 44.27 -14.67 24.75
CA ASP A 417 45.40 -15.19 23.97
C ASP A 417 45.47 -14.51 22.61
N THR A 418 46.57 -13.80 22.40
CA THR A 418 46.93 -13.14 21.16
C THR A 418 47.44 -14.13 20.11
N LYS A 419 47.13 -13.90 18.82
CA LYS A 419 48.14 -14.13 17.78
C LYS A 419 48.03 -13.17 16.61
N THR A 420 49.20 -12.89 16.02
CA THR A 420 49.53 -11.71 15.23
C THR A 420 49.57 -11.96 13.71
N GLU A 421 49.48 -10.85 12.98
CA GLU A 421 50.16 -10.54 11.69
C GLU A 421 49.98 -11.44 10.46
N THR A 422 49.75 -10.79 9.30
CA THR A 422 50.81 -10.62 8.28
C THR A 422 50.45 -9.45 7.34
N GLU A 423 51.40 -8.54 7.10
CA GLU A 423 51.30 -7.44 6.13
C GLU A 423 51.55 -7.88 4.67
N ARG A 424 50.96 -7.14 3.70
CA ARG A 424 51.58 -6.69 2.42
C ARG A 424 50.57 -5.82 1.66
N LYS A 425 50.77 -4.50 1.53
CA LYS A 425 51.69 -3.76 0.62
C LYS A 425 51.33 -3.81 -0.87
N ASP A 426 50.84 -2.65 -1.31
CA ASP A 426 51.19 -1.91 -2.54
C ASP A 426 51.07 -2.58 -3.92
N ALA A 427 50.16 -2.08 -4.77
CA ALA A 427 50.53 -1.53 -6.08
C ALA A 427 49.42 -0.72 -6.78
N LYS A 428 49.75 0.55 -7.09
CA LYS A 428 49.48 1.30 -8.35
C LYS A 428 48.05 1.57 -8.84
N ASP A 429 47.77 2.88 -8.91
CA ASP A 429 47.44 3.61 -10.15
C ASP A 429 46.98 2.79 -11.37
N HIS A 430 45.77 3.07 -11.84
CA HIS A 430 45.56 3.20 -13.29
C HIS A 430 44.62 4.34 -13.65
N THR A 431 44.98 5.02 -14.74
CA THR A 431 44.47 6.33 -15.14
C THR A 431 43.09 6.26 -15.80
N PHE A 432 42.32 7.33 -15.63
CA PHE A 432 41.02 7.56 -16.24
C PHE A 432 41.18 8.13 -17.66
N GLU A 433 40.68 7.46 -18.72
CA GLU A 433 40.22 8.16 -19.93
C GLU A 433 39.33 7.31 -20.87
N LYS A 434 38.23 7.95 -21.31
CA LYS A 434 37.48 7.81 -22.58
C LYS A 434 36.72 6.53 -23.01
N GLU A 435 35.40 6.72 -23.08
CA GLU A 435 34.51 6.55 -24.26
C GLU A 435 34.72 5.35 -25.20
N GLY A 436 33.74 4.45 -25.23
CA GLY A 436 33.54 3.46 -26.30
C GLY A 436 32.15 2.84 -26.23
N GLU A 437 31.44 2.79 -27.36
CA GLU A 437 30.13 2.13 -27.49
C GLU A 437 30.21 0.64 -27.09
N MET A 438 29.26 0.15 -26.29
CA MET A 438 29.11 -1.29 -26.07
C MET A 438 27.83 -1.84 -26.72
N SER A 439 28.03 -2.45 -27.89
CA SER A 439 27.08 -3.32 -28.56
C SER A 439 26.80 -4.56 -27.70
N LEU A 440 25.54 -4.79 -27.33
CA LEU A 440 25.14 -5.94 -26.52
C LEU A 440 25.13 -7.24 -27.36
N LYS A 441 26.19 -8.06 -27.27
CA LYS A 441 26.22 -9.43 -27.79
C LYS A 441 27.00 -10.38 -26.88
N GLY A 442 26.35 -11.50 -26.54
CA GLY A 442 27.02 -12.73 -26.11
C GLY A 442 27.56 -12.73 -24.67
N LEU A 443 26.71 -13.05 -23.70
CA LEU A 443 27.17 -13.50 -22.38
C LEU A 443 27.10 -15.04 -22.34
N GLU A 444 28.19 -15.71 -22.73
CA GLU A 444 28.35 -17.16 -22.48
C GLU A 444 28.72 -17.38 -21.02
N VAL A 445 27.82 -17.99 -20.25
CA VAL A 445 28.07 -18.35 -18.85
C VAL A 445 28.82 -19.67 -18.81
N THR A 446 30.12 -19.61 -18.54
CA THR A 446 30.96 -20.80 -18.30
C THR A 446 31.46 -20.83 -16.86
N GLY A 447 31.38 -22.00 -16.21
CA GLY A 447 32.20 -22.31 -15.04
C GLY A 447 31.62 -22.00 -13.66
N LEU A 448 30.53 -22.67 -13.27
CA LEU A 448 30.27 -22.98 -11.85
C LEU A 448 30.34 -24.50 -11.67
N THR A 449 31.42 -24.98 -11.06
CA THR A 449 31.68 -26.40 -10.82
C THR A 449 30.82 -26.92 -9.68
N ASP A 450 30.17 -28.07 -9.89
CA ASP A 450 29.40 -28.76 -8.86
C ASP A 450 30.22 -29.01 -7.59
N ARG A 451 29.68 -28.56 -6.45
CA ARG A 451 29.96 -29.16 -5.14
C ARG A 451 28.73 -29.96 -4.73
N PRO A 452 28.86 -31.26 -4.41
CA PRO A 452 27.73 -31.99 -3.83
C PRO A 452 27.41 -31.38 -2.47
N MET A 453 26.17 -30.91 -2.31
CA MET A 453 25.62 -30.60 -1.00
C MET A 453 25.36 -31.93 -0.28
N ASP A 454 25.96 -32.10 0.89
CA ASP A 454 25.75 -33.28 1.72
C ASP A 454 24.31 -33.24 2.28
N GLU A 455 23.52 -34.25 1.92
CA GLU A 455 22.08 -34.30 2.20
C GLU A 455 21.85 -34.82 3.63
N THR A 456 22.12 -33.98 4.62
CA THR A 456 21.82 -34.29 6.02
C THR A 456 20.31 -34.44 6.20
N GLN A 457 19.86 -35.69 6.28
CA GLN A 457 18.48 -36.08 6.48
C GLN A 457 17.90 -35.40 7.73
N ALA A 458 16.87 -34.58 7.55
CA ALA A 458 16.06 -34.10 8.66
C ALA A 458 15.26 -35.28 9.25
N PRO A 459 15.12 -35.40 10.58
CA PRO A 459 14.40 -36.51 11.19
C PRO A 459 12.91 -36.46 10.82
N GLU A 460 12.40 -37.56 10.23
CA GLU A 460 10.97 -37.75 10.01
C GLU A 460 10.21 -37.65 11.35
N GLY A 461 9.17 -36.81 11.39
CA GLY A 461 8.23 -36.76 12.52
C GLY A 461 8.21 -35.47 13.33
N ALA A 462 9.08 -34.48 13.04
CA ALA A 462 8.93 -33.15 13.65
C ALA A 462 7.73 -32.40 13.03
N PRO A 463 6.67 -32.05 13.79
CA PRO A 463 5.58 -31.25 13.25
C PRO A 463 6.10 -29.85 12.91
N LEU A 464 5.82 -29.39 11.69
CA LEU A 464 6.07 -28.00 11.30
C LEU A 464 5.37 -27.06 12.30
N PRO A 465 6.04 -26.00 12.77
CA PRO A 465 5.43 -25.08 13.73
C PRO A 465 4.26 -24.34 13.08
N LEU A 466 3.05 -24.79 13.36
CA LEU A 466 1.83 -24.03 13.11
C LEU A 466 1.97 -22.66 13.80
N GLY A 467 1.68 -21.59 13.06
CA GLY A 467 1.91 -20.21 13.50
C GLY A 467 1.34 -19.96 14.89
N ARG A 468 2.21 -19.60 15.84
CA ARG A 468 1.81 -19.31 17.22
C ARG A 468 0.96 -18.03 17.24
N THR A 469 -0.15 -18.09 17.96
CA THR A 469 -1.06 -16.96 18.15
C THR A 469 -0.45 -15.90 19.06
N PHE A 470 -0.74 -14.64 18.73
CA PHE A 470 -0.60 -13.50 19.65
C PHE A 470 -1.52 -13.70 20.89
N ILE A 471 -1.08 -13.16 22.04
CA ILE A 471 -1.73 -13.20 23.37
C ILE A 471 -1.75 -14.61 24.00
N ARG A 472 -1.03 -14.77 25.12
CA ARG A 472 -1.03 -16.01 25.93
C ARG A 472 -2.42 -16.21 26.57
N PRO A 473 -2.86 -17.45 26.87
CA PRO A 473 -4.15 -17.67 27.53
C PRO A 473 -4.33 -16.93 28.87
N VAL A 474 -3.23 -16.60 29.57
CA VAL A 474 -3.22 -15.86 30.85
C VAL A 474 -3.33 -14.33 30.68
N GLU A 475 -3.26 -13.82 29.45
CA GLU A 475 -3.25 -12.38 29.12
C GLU A 475 -4.59 -11.92 28.52
N ARG A 476 -5.61 -12.80 28.49
CA ARG A 476 -6.96 -12.46 28.01
C ARG A 476 -7.82 -11.97 29.17
N PRO A 477 -8.41 -10.76 29.13
CA PRO A 477 -9.45 -10.38 30.07
C PRO A 477 -10.68 -11.26 29.86
N GLU A 478 -11.29 -11.73 30.96
CA GLU A 478 -12.52 -12.52 30.89
C GLU A 478 -13.71 -11.66 30.42
N VAL A 479 -14.48 -12.18 29.46
CA VAL A 479 -15.65 -11.49 28.91
C VAL A 479 -16.74 -11.42 29.97
N GLY A 480 -16.88 -10.27 30.62
CA GLY A 480 -17.83 -10.04 31.73
C GLY A 480 -17.18 -9.56 33.03
N ALA A 481 -15.84 -9.52 33.11
CA ALA A 481 -15.15 -8.94 34.25
C ALA A 481 -15.27 -7.40 34.23
N THR A 482 -16.18 -6.85 35.04
CA THR A 482 -16.20 -5.42 35.35
C THR A 482 -14.88 -5.05 36.02
N ILE A 483 -14.14 -4.09 35.47
CA ILE A 483 -13.00 -3.48 36.17
C ILE A 483 -13.58 -2.67 37.33
N VAL A 484 -13.75 -3.31 38.48
CA VAL A 484 -14.01 -2.63 39.75
C VAL A 484 -12.69 -1.96 40.12
N ALA A 485 -12.63 -0.64 39.98
CA ALA A 485 -11.54 0.13 40.56
C ALA A 485 -11.49 -0.17 42.07
N GLU A 486 -10.32 -0.54 42.58
CA GLU A 486 -10.16 -0.78 44.01
C GLU A 486 -10.62 0.46 44.79
N PRO A 487 -11.46 0.30 45.82
CA PRO A 487 -11.88 1.43 46.63
C PRO A 487 -10.65 1.99 47.35
N VAL A 488 -10.31 3.24 47.05
CA VAL A 488 -9.26 3.99 47.76
C VAL A 488 -9.59 3.95 49.25
N ALA A 489 -8.70 3.34 50.04
CA ALA A 489 -8.91 3.18 51.47
C ALA A 489 -9.03 4.57 52.13
N PRO A 490 -10.02 4.80 53.01
CA PRO A 490 -10.14 6.07 53.71
C PRO A 490 -8.92 6.25 54.63
N THR A 491 -8.13 7.29 54.37
CA THR A 491 -7.07 7.73 55.27
C THR A 491 -7.68 8.21 56.58
N ASN A 492 -7.44 7.48 57.67
CA ASN A 492 -7.83 7.92 59.01
C ASN A 492 -7.20 9.28 59.33
N PRO A 493 -7.96 10.24 59.87
CA PRO A 493 -7.36 11.43 60.47
C PRO A 493 -6.63 11.03 61.75
N THR A 494 -5.33 11.32 61.83
CA THR A 494 -4.57 11.25 63.08
C THR A 494 -4.85 12.47 63.93
N ASP A 495 -5.41 12.27 65.12
CA ASP A 495 -5.36 13.27 66.20
C ASP A 495 -3.91 13.56 66.59
N PRO A 496 -3.54 14.84 66.81
CA PRO A 496 -2.41 15.20 67.64
C PRO A 496 -2.89 15.51 69.07
N GLU A 497 -2.67 14.58 70.00
CA GLU A 497 -2.66 14.93 71.43
C GLU A 497 -1.56 15.96 71.74
N GLY A 498 -1.83 16.84 72.70
CA GLY A 498 -0.79 17.27 73.63
C GLY A 498 -0.21 18.67 73.45
N SER A 499 -0.88 19.65 74.06
CA SER A 499 -0.18 20.73 74.76
C SER A 499 -0.88 21.02 76.08
N ARG A 500 -0.08 20.98 77.16
CA ARG A 500 -0.49 21.09 78.56
C ARG A 500 -0.85 22.54 78.95
N PRO A 501 -1.47 22.75 80.14
CA PRO A 501 -0.67 22.93 81.36
C PRO A 501 -0.74 21.78 82.37
#